data_AF-G4Z535-F1
#
_entry.id   AF-G4Z535-F1
#
_cell.length_a   1.000
_cell.length_b   1.000
_cell.length_c   1.000
_cell.angle_alpha   90.00
_cell.angle_beta   90.00
_cell.angle_gamma   90.00
#
_symmetry.space_group_name_H-M   'P 1'
#
loop_
_entity.id
_entity.type
_entity.pdbx_description
1 polymer ?
#
loop_
_entity_poly.entity_id
_entity_poly.type
_entity_poly.pdbx_seq_one_letter_code
_entity_poly.pdbx_strand_id
1 'polypeptide(L)' 'DRSFPISFNLMFKCTNGSQGGHTGYLCPETTQGIFLIFRCLLEYNISKVPFGCAQIYSAFRS' A
#
# COMPACT_ATOMS: atom_id res chain seq x y z
N ASP A 1 0.72 6.24 36.52
CA ASP A 1 1.63 5.21 36.01
C ASP A 1 1.15 4.79 34.64
N ARG A 2 1.95 4.96 33.57
CA ARG A 2 1.54 4.60 32.20
C ARG A 2 2.32 3.36 31.78
N SER A 3 1.61 2.37 31.26
CA SER A 3 2.20 1.13 30.72
C SER A 3 3.24 1.42 29.63
N PHE A 4 4.23 0.55 29.52
CA PHE A 4 5.28 0.64 28.50
C PHE A 4 4.68 0.66 27.08
N PRO A 5 5.25 1.45 26.16
CA PRO A 5 4.74 1.57 24.81
C PRO A 5 4.88 0.25 24.05
N ILE A 6 3.80 -0.18 23.39
CA ILE A 6 3.77 -1.35 22.50
C ILE A 6 3.40 -0.92 21.08
N SER A 7 3.97 -1.61 20.09
CA SER A 7 3.64 -1.36 18.68
C SER A 7 2.21 -1.81 18.38
N PHE A 8 1.40 -0.89 17.84
CA PHE A 8 0.02 -1.17 17.43
C PHE A 8 -0.10 -1.00 15.91
N ASN A 9 -0.59 -2.03 15.23
CA ASN A 9 -0.80 -2.00 13.79
C ASN A 9 -2.09 -1.23 13.47
N LEU A 10 -1.97 -0.18 12.66
CA LEU A 10 -3.05 0.73 12.30
C LEU A 10 -3.72 0.36 10.96
N MET A 11 -3.32 -0.77 10.37
CA MET A 11 -3.92 -1.30 9.14
C MET A 11 -5.14 -2.15 9.46
N PHE A 12 -6.21 -1.99 8.68
CA PHE A 12 -7.36 -2.88 8.76
C PHE A 12 -6.98 -4.28 8.28
N LYS A 13 -7.14 -5.26 9.15
CA LYS A 13 -6.92 -6.68 8.84
C LYS A 13 -8.14 -7.23 8.09
N CYS A 14 -7.90 -7.83 6.92
CA CYS A 14 -8.94 -8.53 6.15
C CYS A 14 -8.58 -10.01 6.01
N THR A 15 -9.51 -10.88 6.33
CA THR A 15 -9.35 -12.33 6.14
C THR A 15 -9.87 -12.69 4.75
N ASN A 16 -8.97 -12.95 3.80
CA ASN A 16 -9.36 -13.27 2.43
C ASN A 16 -9.39 -14.80 2.25
N GLY A 17 -10.57 -15.35 1.95
CA GLY A 17 -10.80 -16.77 1.63
C GLY A 17 -11.66 -17.53 2.66
N SER A 18 -12.52 -18.43 2.17
CA SER A 18 -13.44 -19.26 2.98
C SER A 18 -12.74 -20.21 3.96
N GLN A 19 -11.43 -20.43 3.80
CA GLN A 19 -10.60 -21.28 4.67
C GLN A 19 -9.49 -20.53 5.42
N GLY A 20 -9.57 -19.21 5.60
CA GLY A 20 -8.77 -18.49 6.61
C GLY A 20 -7.23 -18.55 6.49
N GLY A 21 -6.67 -19.09 5.41
CA GLY A 21 -5.23 -19.32 5.26
C GLY A 21 -4.41 -18.07 4.94
N HIS A 22 -5.03 -17.01 4.41
CA HIS A 22 -4.34 -15.79 4.01
C HIS A 22 -4.91 -14.57 4.74
N THR A 23 -4.12 -14.05 5.69
CA THR A 23 -4.37 -12.73 6.28
C THR A 23 -3.92 -11.67 5.28
N GLY A 24 -4.88 -10.93 4.72
CA GLY A 24 -4.62 -9.70 3.98
C GLY A 24 -4.70 -8.49 4.91
N TYR A 25 -4.11 -7.38 4.48
CA TYR A 25 -4.33 -6.07 5.08
C TYR A 25 -4.88 -5.15 4.00
N LEU A 26 -5.84 -4.29 4.34
CA LEU A 26 -6.22 -3.22 3.43
C LEU A 26 -5.03 -2.28 3.27
N CYS A 27 -4.73 -1.93 2.02
CA CYS A 27 -3.57 -1.12 1.70
C CYS A 27 -3.65 0.23 2.42
N PRO A 28 -2.69 0.57 3.29
CA PRO A 28 -2.72 1.82 4.06
C PRO A 28 -2.39 3.04 3.21
N GLU A 29 -1.85 2.86 2.00
CA GLU A 29 -1.38 3.96 1.15
C GLU A 29 -1.29 3.58 -0.34
N THR A 30 -1.48 4.58 -1.20
CA THR A 30 -1.53 4.44 -2.67
C THR A 30 -0.15 4.31 -3.31
N THR A 31 0.88 4.83 -2.63
CA THR A 31 2.25 4.93 -3.14
C THR A 31 2.89 3.57 -3.44
N GLN A 32 2.48 2.52 -2.72
CA GLN A 32 2.98 1.16 -2.94
C GLN A 32 2.63 0.64 -4.34
N GLY A 33 1.48 1.03 -4.89
CA GLY A 33 1.06 0.67 -6.25
C GLY A 33 1.94 1.33 -7.32
N ILE A 34 2.27 2.61 -7.13
CA ILE A 34 3.06 3.41 -8.09
C ILE A 34 4.49 2.86 -8.22
N PHE A 35 5.11 2.44 -7.12
CA PHE A 35 6.44 1.84 -7.17
C PHE A 35 6.46 0.49 -7.89
N LEU A 36 5.42 -0.32 -7.73
CA LEU A 36 5.31 -1.61 -8.43
C LEU A 36 5.25 -1.43 -9.96
N ILE A 37 4.58 -0.37 -10.43
CA ILE A 37 4.43 -0.07 -11.86
C ILE A 37 5.50 0.88 -12.41
N PHE A 38 6.54 1.21 -11.64
CA PHE A 38 7.55 2.20 -12.04
C PHE A 38 8.18 1.89 -13.40
N ARG A 39 8.51 0.62 -13.67
CA ARG A 39 9.09 0.19 -14.95
C ARG A 39 8.16 0.48 -16.13
N CYS A 40 6.87 0.19 -15.99
CA CYS A 40 5.88 0.48 -17.02
C CYS A 40 5.72 2.00 -17.23
N LEU A 41 5.76 2.78 -16.16
CA LEU A 41 5.70 4.25 -16.26
C LEU A 41 6.96 4.84 -16.92
N LEU A 42 8.13 4.28 -16.63
CA LEU A 42 9.39 4.68 -17.25
C LEU A 42 9.42 4.34 -18.75
N GLU A 43 8.96 3.14 -19.13
CA GLU A 43 8.81 2.73 -20.53
C GLU A 43 7.86 3.66 -21.28
N TYR A 44 6.74 4.05 -20.66
CA TYR A 44 5.81 5.03 -21.23
C TYR A 44 6.44 6.41 -21.44
N ASN A 45 7.34 6.83 -20.53
CA ASN A 45 8.10 8.07 -20.69
C ASN A 45 9.35 7.91 -21.56
N ILE A 46 9.43 6.88 -22.41
CA ILE A 46 10.55 6.64 -23.33
C ILE A 46 11.88 6.55 -22.55
N SER A 47 11.82 5.98 -21.34
CA SER A 47 12.94 5.88 -20.40
C SER A 47 13.61 7.21 -20.02
N LYS A 48 12.90 8.34 -20.15
CA LYS A 48 13.41 9.65 -19.75
C LYS A 48 13.01 10.00 -18.32
N VAL A 49 13.84 10.79 -17.66
CA VAL A 49 13.58 11.37 -16.33
C VAL A 49 13.82 12.88 -16.39
N PRO A 50 13.13 13.70 -15.57
CA PRO A 50 12.10 13.33 -14.60
C PRO A 50 10.73 13.08 -15.24
N PHE A 51 9.92 12.22 -14.62
CA PHE A 51 8.50 12.04 -14.91
C PHE A 51 7.70 11.89 -13.62
N GLY A 52 6.40 12.19 -13.68
CA GLY A 52 5.48 12.06 -12.55
C GLY A 52 4.31 11.14 -12.87
N CYS A 53 3.79 10.46 -11.85
CA CYS A 53 2.55 9.69 -11.91
C CYS A 53 1.69 10.07 -10.71
N ALA A 54 0.38 10.20 -10.93
CA ALA A 54 -0.59 10.45 -9.88
C ALA A 54 -1.62 9.32 -9.89
N GLN A 55 -2.01 8.85 -8.71
CA GLN A 55 -3.02 7.81 -8.53
C GLN A 55 -4.04 8.28 -7.50
N ILE A 56 -5.34 8.22 -7.83
CA ILE A 56 -6.45 8.64 -6.97
C ILE A 56 -7.24 7.41 -6.53
N TYR A 57 -7.07 6.99 -5.28
CA TYR A 57 -7.85 5.90 -4.66
C TYR A 57 -8.10 6.19 -3.18
N SER A 58 -9.09 5.52 -2.60
CA SER A 58 -9.34 5.56 -1.14
C SER A 58 -8.28 4.73 -0.41
N ALA A 59 -7.64 5.31 0.61
CA ALA A 59 -6.74 4.62 1.53
C ALA A 59 -7.44 4.46 2.89
N PHE A 60 -7.24 3.31 3.56
CA PHE A 60 -7.94 2.97 4.80
C PHE A 60 -6.95 2.87 5.96
N ARG A 61 -7.22 3.62 7.04
CA ARG A 61 -6.44 3.62 8.28
C ARG A 61 -7.37 3.45 9.47
N SER A 62 -7.03 2.54 10.38
CA SER A 62 -7.77 2.27 11.61
C SER A 62 -7.41 3.24 12.73
#